data_AF-A0A9D6YJN2-F1
#
_entry.id   AF-A0A9D6YJN2-F1
#
_cell.length_a   1.000
_cell.length_b   1.000
_cell.length_c   1.000
_cell.angle_alpha   90.00
_cell.angle_beta   90.00
_cell.angle_gamma   90.00
#
_symmetry.space_group_name_H-M   'P 1'
#
loop_
_entity.id
_entity.type
_entity.pdbx_description
1 polymer ?
#
loop_
_entity_poly.entity_id
_entity_poly.type
_entity_poly.pdbx_seq_one_letter_code
_entity_poly.pdbx_strand_id
1 'polypeptide(L)'
;PRRGTGQPGNVMIRGVQPASFGLRREVRLAQGRWFRPGSNEIVAGAQIAQRYQGAGLGETVRFAMRDWRVVGVFDAGNTGFNSEIWGDVEQLLQAFRRTAFSSATLRLSDPGSFAGLKARLESDPRLPVQVRREVEFYEAQSRRLADFIRLLGLVLTAIFGLGAVLGAMITMYAQVGTRINEIGTMRALGFQRGHILIAFLLEAGLLGALGWLIGMLPAALLNFITLSTINWSSFAEITFRFTLTPEILLKSLIFGLGMGLVGGLLPALKAARLPLIDALRAA
;
A
#
# COMPACT_ATOMS: atom_id res chain seq x y z
N PRO A 1 24.10 13.87 -2.95
CA PRO A 1 23.50 13.64 -4.29
C PRO A 1 23.16 12.17 -4.45
N ARG A 2 22.14 11.83 -5.25
CA ARG A 2 21.82 10.43 -5.54
C ARG A 2 22.89 9.81 -6.44
N ARG A 3 23.32 8.58 -6.12
CA ARG A 3 24.22 7.77 -6.96
C ARG A 3 23.51 7.52 -8.30
N GLY A 4 24.25 7.55 -9.40
CA GLY A 4 23.74 7.37 -10.76
C GLY A 4 23.13 8.63 -11.40
N THR A 5 22.25 9.36 -10.70
CA THR A 5 21.56 10.53 -11.29
C THR A 5 22.21 11.87 -10.97
N GLY A 6 23.00 11.96 -9.88
CA GLY A 6 23.64 13.20 -9.43
C GLY A 6 22.67 14.24 -8.84
N GLN A 7 21.36 14.00 -8.90
CA GLN A 7 20.36 14.95 -8.43
C GLN A 7 20.38 15.11 -6.90
N PRO A 8 20.08 16.31 -6.38
CA PRO A 8 19.87 16.51 -4.96
C PRO A 8 18.64 15.72 -4.49
N GLY A 9 18.64 15.29 -3.23
CA GLY A 9 17.53 14.60 -2.62
C GLY A 9 17.45 14.91 -1.13
N ASN A 10 16.25 14.86 -0.58
CA ASN A 10 16.02 15.06 0.84
C ASN A 10 16.24 13.75 1.58
N VAL A 11 16.95 13.82 2.71
CA VAL A 11 17.21 12.69 3.60
C VAL A 11 16.81 13.09 5.00
N MET A 12 16.08 12.21 5.69
CA MET A 12 15.69 12.45 7.07
C MET A 12 16.88 12.17 7.99
N ILE A 13 17.19 13.15 8.85
CA ILE A 13 18.26 13.04 9.84
C ILE A 13 17.63 12.95 11.23
N ARG A 14 18.03 11.95 12.00
CA ARG A 14 17.51 11.68 13.34
C ARG A 14 18.63 11.75 14.38
N GLY A 15 18.46 12.66 15.33
CA GLY A 15 19.22 12.64 16.57
C GLY A 15 18.67 11.58 17.52
N VAL A 16 19.52 10.66 17.95
CA VAL A 16 19.14 9.60 18.90
C VAL A 16 20.12 9.57 20.08
N GLN A 17 19.60 9.17 21.24
CA GLN A 17 20.42 8.80 22.39
C GLN A 17 20.77 7.31 22.33
N PRO A 18 21.88 6.85 22.95
CA PRO A 18 22.25 5.43 22.98
C PRO A 18 21.14 4.49 23.49
N ALA A 19 20.29 4.97 24.42
CA ALA A 19 19.14 4.21 24.91
C ALA A 19 18.13 3.83 23.81
N SER A 20 18.08 4.59 22.71
CA SER A 20 17.14 4.37 21.60
C SER A 20 17.34 3.01 20.92
N PHE A 21 18.58 2.50 20.87
CA PHE A 21 18.89 1.22 20.23
C PHE A 21 18.26 0.03 20.99
N GLY A 22 18.14 0.11 22.32
CA GLY A 22 17.46 -0.92 23.12
C GLY A 22 15.93 -0.89 22.98
N LEU A 23 15.38 0.27 22.59
CA LEU A 23 13.95 0.47 22.36
C LEU A 23 13.52 0.00 20.95
N ARG A 24 14.42 0.04 19.96
CA ARG A 24 14.12 -0.26 18.55
C ARG A 24 14.82 -1.54 18.09
N ARG A 25 14.26 -2.70 18.47
CA ARG A 25 14.87 -4.02 18.21
C ARG A 25 14.94 -4.39 16.73
N GLU A 26 14.10 -3.79 15.88
CA GLU A 26 14.18 -3.94 14.43
C GLU A 26 15.44 -3.32 13.81
N VAL A 27 16.08 -2.34 14.48
CA VAL A 27 17.26 -1.66 13.95
C VAL A 27 18.52 -2.41 14.37
N ARG A 28 19.20 -3.04 13.41
CA ARG A 28 20.41 -3.82 13.65
C ARG A 28 21.58 -3.23 12.88
N LEU A 29 22.76 -3.24 13.49
CA LEU A 29 23.97 -2.82 12.81
C LEU A 29 24.33 -3.87 11.76
N ALA A 30 24.43 -3.46 10.50
CA ALA A 30 24.81 -4.33 9.40
C ALA A 30 26.32 -4.27 9.11
N GLN A 31 26.91 -3.08 9.20
CA GLN A 31 28.34 -2.86 8.94
C GLN A 31 28.92 -1.76 9.85
N GLY A 32 30.21 -1.84 10.14
CA GLY A 32 30.94 -0.82 10.90
C GLY A 32 30.62 -0.84 12.40
N ARG A 33 30.33 0.33 12.98
CA ARG A 33 29.99 0.51 14.40
C ARG A 33 28.96 1.62 14.60
N TRP A 34 28.36 1.67 15.78
CA TRP A 34 27.57 2.82 16.19
C TRP A 34 28.45 4.08 16.35
N PHE A 35 27.83 5.25 16.15
CA PHE A 35 28.49 6.54 16.36
C PHE A 35 28.87 6.70 17.84
N ARG A 36 29.98 7.41 18.10
CA ARG A 36 30.38 7.77 19.46
C ARG A 36 29.61 9.02 19.91
N PRO A 37 28.98 9.02 21.09
CA PRO A 37 28.34 10.21 21.64
C PRO A 37 29.30 11.40 21.69
N GLY A 38 28.80 12.60 21.38
CA GLY A 38 29.60 13.83 21.36
C GLY A 38 30.58 13.97 20.18
N SER A 39 30.55 13.08 19.18
CA SER A 39 31.39 13.17 17.98
C SER A 39 30.59 13.50 16.72
N ASN A 40 31.27 14.00 15.68
CA ASN A 40 30.69 14.21 14.34
C ASN A 40 30.60 12.90 13.53
N GLU A 41 30.18 11.83 14.20
CA GLU A 41 29.97 10.51 13.61
C GLU A 41 28.48 10.25 13.42
N ILE A 42 28.15 9.59 12.31
CA ILE A 42 26.78 9.19 11.97
C ILE A 42 26.75 7.75 11.48
N VAL A 43 25.55 7.17 11.47
CA VAL A 43 25.26 5.84 10.93
C VAL A 43 24.13 5.98 9.94
N ALA A 44 24.30 5.43 8.73
CA ALA A 44 23.30 5.51 7.67
C ALA A 44 22.42 4.26 7.65
N GLY A 45 21.13 4.41 7.34
CA GLY A 45 20.29 3.28 6.98
C GLY A 45 20.75 2.65 5.66
N ALA A 46 20.50 1.34 5.48
CA ALA A 46 20.98 0.58 4.35
C ALA A 46 20.57 1.18 2.98
N GLN A 47 19.34 1.71 2.86
CA GLN A 47 18.89 2.35 1.62
C GLN A 47 19.60 3.68 1.36
N ILE A 48 19.92 4.45 2.41
CA ILE A 48 20.66 5.71 2.25
C ILE A 48 22.09 5.44 1.80
N ALA A 49 22.78 4.49 2.43
CA ALA A 49 24.16 4.12 2.09
C ALA A 49 24.28 3.63 0.64
N GLN A 50 23.28 2.92 0.13
CA GLN A 50 23.25 2.43 -1.25
C GLN A 50 22.90 3.51 -2.28
N ARG A 51 22.05 4.48 -1.92
CA ARG A 51 21.46 5.42 -2.89
C ARG A 51 22.14 6.79 -2.93
N TYR A 52 22.85 7.21 -1.89
CA TYR A 52 23.44 8.55 -1.82
C TYR A 52 24.97 8.50 -1.81
N GLN A 53 25.59 9.42 -2.56
CA GLN A 53 27.04 9.65 -2.51
C GLN A 53 27.39 10.35 -1.19
N GLY A 54 28.48 9.93 -0.55
CA GLY A 54 28.91 10.47 0.75
C GLY A 54 28.28 9.78 1.96
N ALA A 55 27.35 8.84 1.74
CA ALA A 55 26.58 8.17 2.79
C ALA A 55 26.99 6.71 3.03
N GLY A 56 27.97 6.18 2.29
CA GLY A 56 28.52 4.85 2.49
C GLY A 56 29.45 4.76 3.70
N LEU A 57 29.76 3.54 4.15
CA LEU A 57 30.68 3.33 5.27
C LEU A 57 32.06 3.97 4.99
N GLY A 58 32.53 4.81 5.91
CA GLY A 58 33.80 5.52 5.80
C GLY A 58 33.75 6.81 4.98
N GLU A 59 32.64 7.06 4.27
CA GLU A 59 32.41 8.29 3.53
C GLU A 59 32.03 9.44 4.48
N THR A 60 32.09 10.67 3.95
CA THR A 60 31.73 11.89 4.67
C THR A 60 30.60 12.60 3.93
N VAL A 61 29.58 13.02 4.68
CA VAL A 61 28.47 13.83 4.17
C VAL A 61 28.47 15.18 4.88
N ARG A 62 28.22 16.25 4.11
CA ARG A 62 28.14 17.61 4.63
C ARG A 62 26.69 18.05 4.74
N PHE A 63 26.25 18.39 5.95
CA PHE A 63 24.95 19.01 6.20
C PHE A 63 25.00 19.85 7.48
N ALA A 64 24.06 20.79 7.62
CA ALA A 64 24.01 21.72 8.76
C ALA A 64 25.37 22.44 9.01
N MET A 65 26.06 22.81 7.93
CA MET A 65 27.38 23.46 7.94
C MET A 65 28.50 22.66 8.62
N ARG A 66 28.34 21.35 8.80
CA ARG A 66 29.34 20.46 9.38
C ARG A 66 29.57 19.24 8.48
N ASP A 67 30.78 18.69 8.57
CA ASP A 67 31.15 17.43 7.92
C ASP A 67 30.95 16.28 8.91
N TRP A 68 30.22 15.25 8.47
CA TRP A 68 29.85 14.10 9.29
C TRP A 68 30.39 12.84 8.68
N ARG A 69 31.13 12.06 9.47
CA ARG A 69 31.71 10.80 9.01
C ARG A 69 30.74 9.64 9.25
N VAL A 70 30.48 8.86 8.22
CA VAL A 70 29.69 7.63 8.31
C VAL A 70 30.56 6.52 8.88
N VAL A 71 30.26 6.07 10.10
CA VAL A 71 31.04 5.04 10.80
C VAL A 71 30.32 3.69 10.89
N GLY A 72 29.08 3.63 10.43
CA GLY A 72 28.30 2.41 10.37
C GLY A 72 27.16 2.50 9.38
N VAL A 73 26.64 1.33 9.03
CA VAL A 73 25.39 1.16 8.27
C VAL A 73 24.49 0.24 9.06
N PHE A 74 23.25 0.64 9.32
CA PHE A 74 22.25 -0.21 9.96
C PHE A 74 21.22 -0.72 8.96
N ASP A 75 20.62 -1.87 9.26
CA ASP A 75 19.48 -2.42 8.57
C ASP A 75 18.29 -2.51 9.53
N ALA A 76 17.17 -1.94 9.11
CA ALA A 76 15.90 -1.91 9.80
C ALA A 76 14.78 -2.62 9.01
N GLY A 77 15.12 -3.50 8.08
CA GLY A 77 14.18 -4.23 7.24
C GLY A 77 13.34 -3.30 6.34
N ASN A 78 12.04 -3.56 6.22
CA ASN A 78 11.15 -2.75 5.38
C ASN A 78 10.56 -1.53 6.11
N THR A 79 11.24 -1.03 7.15
CA THR A 79 10.78 0.14 7.91
C THR A 79 11.36 1.43 7.33
N GLY A 80 10.70 2.56 7.61
CA GLY A 80 11.18 3.89 7.18
C GLY A 80 12.54 4.28 7.75
N PHE A 81 13.01 3.62 8.82
CA PHE A 81 14.34 3.88 9.40
C PHE A 81 15.47 3.59 8.42
N ASN A 82 15.28 2.64 7.49
CA ASN A 82 16.31 2.33 6.49
C ASN A 82 16.61 3.49 5.53
N SER A 83 15.74 4.50 5.51
CA SER A 83 15.84 5.72 4.72
C SER A 83 16.26 6.95 5.58
N GLU A 84 16.83 6.72 6.75
CA GLU A 84 17.28 7.78 7.67
C GLU A 84 18.81 7.77 7.88
N ILE A 85 19.35 8.90 8.33
CA ILE A 85 20.70 9.02 8.88
C ILE A 85 20.59 9.30 10.37
N TRP A 86 21.28 8.52 11.20
CA TRP A 86 21.24 8.62 12.66
C TRP A 86 22.56 9.16 13.20
N GLY A 87 22.47 10.05 14.17
CA GLY A 87 23.63 10.61 14.87
C GLY A 87 23.31 10.97 16.31
N ASP A 88 24.33 11.47 17.00
CA ASP A 88 24.18 11.92 18.38
C ASP A 88 23.21 13.11 18.46
N VAL A 89 22.20 12.99 19.32
CA VAL A 89 21.13 14.00 19.40
C VAL A 89 21.65 15.37 19.82
N GLU A 90 22.63 15.44 20.71
CA GLU A 90 23.17 16.72 21.20
C GLU A 90 23.96 17.43 20.10
N GLN A 91 24.81 16.68 19.38
CA GLN A 91 25.55 17.22 18.24
C GLN A 91 24.61 17.71 17.12
N LEU A 92 23.54 16.96 16.85
CA LEU A 92 22.57 17.33 15.82
C LEU A 92 21.70 18.52 16.24
N LEU A 93 21.26 18.60 17.50
CA LEU A 93 20.54 19.78 18.01
C LEU A 93 21.38 21.06 17.81
N GLN A 94 22.66 21.02 18.20
CA GLN A 94 23.57 22.15 18.00
C GLN A 94 23.77 22.50 16.52
N ALA A 95 24.02 21.50 15.67
CA ALA A 95 24.24 21.72 14.25
C ALA A 95 23.01 22.35 13.56
N PHE A 96 21.81 21.87 13.89
CA PHE A 96 20.54 22.41 13.37
C PHE A 96 20.02 23.64 14.13
N ARG A 97 20.77 24.14 15.13
CA ARG A 97 20.38 25.30 15.98
C ARG A 97 19.02 25.11 16.64
N ARG A 98 18.76 23.91 17.15
CA ARG A 98 17.53 23.52 17.85
C ARG A 98 17.78 23.43 19.34
N THR A 99 16.79 23.86 20.13
CA THR A 99 16.87 23.89 21.61
C THR A 99 15.95 22.85 22.28
N ALA A 100 15.17 22.11 21.50
CA ALA A 100 14.18 21.17 22.01
C ALA A 100 14.17 19.86 21.21
N PHE A 101 13.94 18.76 21.92
CA PHE A 101 13.72 17.44 21.35
C PHE A 101 12.35 17.37 20.67
N SER A 102 12.26 16.68 19.52
CA SER A 102 10.98 16.50 18.81
C SER A 102 10.05 15.48 19.48
N SER A 103 10.61 14.48 20.16
CA SER A 103 9.86 13.35 20.72
C SER A 103 10.70 12.59 21.74
N ALA A 104 10.05 12.03 22.76
CA ALA A 104 10.64 11.05 23.67
C ALA A 104 9.94 9.70 23.49
N THR A 105 10.70 8.61 23.42
CA THR A 105 10.16 7.25 23.31
C THR A 105 10.39 6.52 24.63
N LEU A 106 9.33 5.90 25.15
CA LEU A 106 9.32 5.20 26.43
C LEU A 106 8.77 3.79 26.20
N ARG A 107 9.41 2.77 26.78
CA ARG A 107 8.85 1.42 26.84
C ARG A 107 8.25 1.21 28.23
N LEU A 108 6.96 0.96 28.27
CA LEU A 108 6.26 0.63 29.51
C LEU A 108 6.63 -0.79 29.97
N SER A 109 6.79 -0.97 31.27
CA SER A 109 6.94 -2.30 31.89
C SER A 109 5.63 -3.08 31.87
N ASP A 110 4.50 -2.38 32.01
CA ASP A 110 3.15 -2.94 31.91
C ASP A 110 2.34 -2.18 30.83
N PRO A 111 1.79 -2.86 29.81
CA PRO A 111 0.91 -2.24 28.82
C PRO A 111 -0.35 -1.58 29.40
N GLY A 112 -0.84 -2.06 30.56
CA GLY A 112 -2.03 -1.53 31.24
C GLY A 112 -1.85 -0.12 31.80
N SER A 113 -0.61 0.27 32.11
CA SER A 113 -0.30 1.57 32.72
C SER A 113 -0.38 2.76 31.74
N PHE A 114 -0.64 2.52 30.45
CA PHE A 114 -0.62 3.56 29.42
C PHE A 114 -1.63 4.68 29.68
N ALA A 115 -2.87 4.34 30.05
CA ALA A 115 -3.93 5.33 30.26
C ALA A 115 -3.59 6.29 31.41
N GLY A 116 -3.08 5.75 32.53
CA GLY A 116 -2.65 6.55 33.68
C GLY A 116 -1.44 7.43 33.37
N LEU A 117 -0.44 6.91 32.64
CA LEU A 117 0.72 7.71 32.22
C LEU A 117 0.30 8.85 31.29
N LYS A 118 -0.54 8.56 30.30
CA LYS A 118 -1.05 9.57 29.36
C LYS A 118 -1.77 10.69 30.10
N ALA A 119 -2.73 10.35 30.96
CA ALA A 119 -3.48 11.35 31.73
C ALA A 119 -2.54 12.23 32.57
N ARG A 120 -1.58 11.62 33.28
CA ARG A 120 -0.62 12.35 34.11
C ARG A 120 0.25 13.31 33.30
N LEU A 121 0.83 12.86 32.19
CA LEU A 121 1.73 13.67 31.38
C LEU A 121 1.01 14.79 30.61
N GLU A 122 -0.17 14.51 30.06
CA GLU A 122 -0.95 15.51 29.32
C GLU A 122 -1.64 16.53 30.24
N SER A 123 -1.86 16.19 31.52
CA SER A 123 -2.42 17.12 32.52
C SER A 123 -1.40 18.09 33.12
N ASP A 124 -0.10 17.84 32.97
CA ASP A 124 0.94 18.70 33.54
C ASP A 124 1.17 19.93 32.64
N PRO A 125 0.82 21.16 33.08
CA PRO A 125 0.94 22.36 32.25
C PRO A 125 2.38 22.70 31.86
N ARG A 126 3.37 22.12 32.54
CA ARG A 126 4.80 22.32 32.25
C ARG A 126 5.26 21.49 31.04
N LEU A 127 4.44 20.52 30.61
CA LEU A 127 4.77 19.58 29.54
C LEU A 127 3.80 19.78 28.36
N PRO A 128 4.18 20.54 27.32
CA PRO A 128 3.39 20.65 26.09
C PRO A 128 3.57 19.39 25.23
N VAL A 129 3.16 18.24 25.75
CA VAL A 129 3.37 16.93 25.13
C VAL A 129 2.05 16.29 24.73
N GLN A 130 2.10 15.45 23.71
CA GLN A 130 1.00 14.57 23.35
C GLN A 130 1.49 13.13 23.44
N VAL A 131 0.84 12.33 24.27
CA VAL A 131 1.24 10.95 24.52
C VAL A 131 0.40 10.04 23.63
N ARG A 132 1.08 9.35 22.70
CA ARG A 132 0.47 8.40 21.77
C ARG A 132 1.20 7.07 21.83
N ARG A 133 0.50 5.98 21.51
CA ARG A 133 1.17 4.70 21.23
C ARG A 133 1.96 4.85 19.93
N GLU A 134 3.12 4.18 19.86
CA GLU A 134 3.99 4.27 18.68
C GLU A 134 3.26 3.81 17.39
N VAL A 135 2.46 2.75 17.50
CA VAL A 135 1.61 2.26 16.39
C VAL A 135 0.63 3.33 15.91
N GLU A 136 -0.10 3.98 16.82
CA GLU A 136 -1.05 5.04 16.48
C GLU A 136 -0.37 6.27 15.86
N PHE A 137 0.84 6.60 16.31
CA PHE A 137 1.62 7.71 15.76
C PHE A 137 2.01 7.45 14.30
N TYR A 138 2.57 6.28 14.00
CA TYR A 138 2.96 5.93 12.63
C TYR A 138 1.77 5.65 11.72
N GLU A 139 0.69 5.09 12.25
CA GLU A 139 -0.57 4.94 11.53
C GLU A 139 -1.13 6.32 11.15
N ALA A 140 -1.20 7.27 12.08
CA ALA A 140 -1.68 8.63 11.81
C ALA A 140 -0.80 9.38 10.77
N GLN A 141 0.52 9.16 10.79
CA GLN A 141 1.45 9.75 9.82
C GLN A 141 1.24 9.18 8.40
N SER A 142 0.90 7.90 8.30
CA SER A 142 0.70 7.21 7.02
C SER A 142 -0.75 7.29 6.53
N ARG A 143 -1.70 7.59 7.42
CA ARG A 143 -3.15 7.57 7.16
C ARG A 143 -3.56 8.44 5.97
N ARG A 144 -3.05 9.67 5.88
CA ARG A 144 -3.38 10.58 4.75
C ARG A 144 -2.98 10.00 3.40
N LEU A 145 -1.77 9.44 3.32
CA LEU A 145 -1.28 8.82 2.08
C LEU A 145 -2.04 7.52 1.78
N ALA A 146 -2.29 6.69 2.81
CA ALA A 146 -3.06 5.46 2.67
C ALA A 146 -4.50 5.73 2.21
N ASP A 147 -5.17 6.74 2.79
CA ASP A 147 -6.54 7.11 2.43
C ASP A 147 -6.60 7.71 1.01
N PHE A 148 -5.59 8.49 0.61
CA PHE A 148 -5.46 8.96 -0.77
C PHE A 148 -5.32 7.79 -1.76
N ILE A 149 -4.43 6.83 -1.48
CA ILE A 149 -4.24 5.64 -2.33
C ILE A 149 -5.53 4.80 -2.37
N ARG A 150 -6.24 4.65 -1.24
CA ARG A 150 -7.52 3.95 -1.18
C ARG A 150 -8.59 4.64 -2.01
N LEU A 151 -8.70 5.96 -1.93
CA LEU A 151 -9.64 6.74 -2.73
C LEU A 151 -9.35 6.59 -4.22
N LEU A 152 -8.08 6.75 -4.61
CA LEU A 152 -7.66 6.56 -5.99
C LEU A 152 -7.98 5.14 -6.49
N GLY A 153 -7.66 4.12 -5.69
CA GLY A 153 -7.98 2.72 -6.00
C GLY A 153 -9.47 2.47 -6.16
N LEU A 154 -10.31 3.06 -5.30
CA LEU A 154 -11.77 2.96 -5.37
C LEU A 154 -12.33 3.62 -6.64
N VAL A 155 -11.84 4.82 -6.98
CA VAL A 155 -12.26 5.53 -8.21
C VAL A 155 -11.86 4.73 -9.45
N LEU A 156 -10.63 4.23 -9.52
CA LEU A 156 -10.17 3.42 -10.65
C LEU A 156 -10.96 2.11 -10.76
N THR A 157 -11.25 1.47 -9.62
CA THR A 157 -12.08 0.25 -9.58
C THR A 157 -13.50 0.54 -10.04
N ALA A 158 -14.08 1.68 -9.69
CA ALA A 158 -15.40 2.07 -10.16
C ALA A 158 -15.43 2.33 -11.68
N ILE A 159 -14.46 3.09 -12.21
CA ILE A 159 -14.38 3.42 -13.64
C ILE A 159 -14.13 2.16 -14.47
N PHE A 160 -13.11 1.37 -14.13
CA PHE A 160 -12.78 0.16 -14.88
C PHE A 160 -13.83 -0.95 -14.66
N GLY A 161 -14.42 -1.04 -13.47
CA GLY A 161 -15.51 -1.96 -13.20
C GLY A 161 -16.74 -1.65 -14.03
N LEU A 162 -17.13 -0.38 -14.15
CA LEU A 162 -18.22 0.03 -15.04
C LEU A 162 -17.89 -0.30 -16.50
N GLY A 163 -16.67 0.02 -16.95
CA GLY A 163 -16.21 -0.34 -18.31
C GLY A 163 -16.26 -1.84 -18.58
N ALA A 164 -15.85 -2.66 -17.60
CA ALA A 164 -15.90 -4.12 -17.70
C ALA A 164 -17.34 -4.65 -17.78
N VAL A 165 -18.26 -4.12 -16.96
CA VAL A 165 -19.69 -4.48 -17.00
C VAL A 165 -20.31 -4.12 -18.35
N LEU A 166 -20.03 -2.92 -18.86
CA LEU A 166 -20.53 -2.48 -20.17
C LEU A 166 -19.94 -3.33 -21.31
N GLY A 167 -18.64 -3.64 -21.25
CA GLY A 167 -17.99 -4.52 -22.21
C GLY A 167 -18.62 -5.92 -22.22
N ALA A 168 -18.76 -6.53 -21.04
CA ALA A 168 -19.43 -7.83 -20.88
C ALA A 168 -20.86 -7.80 -21.42
N MET A 169 -21.60 -6.71 -21.14
CA MET A 169 -22.97 -6.53 -21.62
C MET A 169 -23.04 -6.45 -23.16
N ILE A 170 -22.18 -5.64 -23.80
CA ILE A 170 -22.14 -5.50 -25.26
C ILE A 170 -21.79 -6.84 -25.92
N THR A 171 -20.76 -7.53 -25.41
CA THR A 171 -20.36 -8.84 -25.94
C THR A 171 -21.47 -9.86 -25.80
N MET A 172 -22.15 -9.89 -24.66
CA MET A 172 -23.22 -10.86 -24.42
C MET A 172 -24.48 -10.53 -25.23
N TYR A 173 -24.81 -9.26 -25.46
CA TYR A 173 -25.85 -8.89 -26.42
C TYR A 173 -25.54 -9.40 -27.83
N ALA A 174 -24.29 -9.26 -28.29
CA ALA A 174 -23.87 -9.75 -29.59
C ALA A 174 -23.97 -11.28 -29.68
N GLN A 175 -23.52 -12.01 -28.65
CA GLN A 175 -23.58 -13.48 -28.60
C GLN A 175 -25.02 -14.01 -28.52
N VAL A 176 -25.90 -13.37 -27.75
CA VAL A 176 -27.32 -13.75 -27.71
C VAL A 176 -27.97 -13.54 -29.07
N GLY A 177 -27.64 -12.43 -29.75
CA GLY A 177 -28.19 -12.10 -31.07
C GLY A 177 -27.88 -13.15 -32.14
N THR A 178 -26.71 -13.79 -32.09
CA THR A 178 -26.33 -14.84 -33.04
C THR A 178 -26.94 -16.21 -32.73
N ARG A 179 -27.48 -16.42 -31.53
CA ARG A 179 -28.06 -17.70 -31.07
C ARG A 179 -29.59 -17.66 -30.90
N ILE A 180 -30.27 -16.74 -31.57
CA ILE A 180 -31.74 -16.60 -31.48
C ILE A 180 -32.47 -17.89 -31.85
N ASN A 181 -32.02 -18.59 -32.90
CA ASN A 181 -32.64 -19.85 -33.36
C ASN A 181 -32.51 -20.98 -32.34
N GLU A 182 -31.38 -21.06 -31.64
CA GLU A 182 -31.16 -22.02 -30.56
C GLU A 182 -32.12 -21.77 -29.38
N ILE A 183 -32.29 -20.49 -29.00
CA ILE A 183 -33.23 -20.07 -27.96
C ILE A 183 -34.67 -20.43 -28.35
N GLY A 184 -35.04 -20.18 -29.61
CA GLY A 184 -36.34 -20.56 -30.18
C GLY A 184 -36.60 -22.06 -30.09
N THR A 185 -35.59 -22.87 -30.43
CA THR A 185 -35.69 -24.34 -30.38
C THR A 185 -35.84 -24.84 -28.94
N MET A 186 -35.04 -24.32 -28.00
CA MET A 186 -35.19 -24.65 -26.57
C MET A 186 -36.59 -24.31 -26.05
N ARG A 187 -37.13 -23.15 -26.46
CA ARG A 187 -38.49 -22.72 -26.13
C ARG A 187 -39.57 -23.63 -26.72
N ALA A 188 -39.37 -24.13 -27.94
CA ALA A 188 -40.27 -25.06 -28.61
C ALA A 188 -40.28 -26.45 -27.94
N LEU A 189 -39.12 -26.90 -27.44
CA LEU A 189 -38.97 -28.15 -26.68
C LEU A 189 -39.53 -28.08 -25.25
N GLY A 190 -40.04 -26.92 -24.82
CA GLY A 190 -40.71 -26.75 -23.53
C GLY A 190 -39.86 -26.14 -22.42
N PHE A 191 -38.63 -25.68 -22.68
CA PHE A 191 -37.82 -25.02 -21.66
C PHE A 191 -38.48 -23.73 -21.17
N GLN A 192 -38.65 -23.63 -19.85
CA GLN A 192 -39.13 -22.41 -19.19
C GLN A 192 -38.11 -21.26 -19.32
N ARG A 193 -38.61 -20.02 -19.33
CA ARG A 193 -37.79 -18.80 -19.43
C ARG A 193 -36.72 -18.73 -18.33
N GLY A 194 -37.00 -19.26 -17.14
CA GLY A 194 -36.07 -19.32 -16.02
C GLY A 194 -34.83 -20.17 -16.30
N HIS A 195 -34.98 -21.33 -16.96
CA HIS A 195 -33.84 -22.19 -17.31
C HIS A 195 -32.91 -21.51 -18.32
N ILE A 196 -33.49 -20.82 -19.31
CA ILE A 196 -32.74 -20.05 -20.32
C ILE A 196 -31.98 -18.90 -19.63
N LEU A 197 -32.64 -18.17 -18.72
CA LEU A 197 -32.01 -17.10 -17.94
C LEU A 197 -30.83 -17.64 -17.11
N ILE A 198 -31.01 -18.74 -16.39
CA ILE A 198 -29.96 -19.35 -15.55
C ILE A 198 -28.78 -19.79 -16.42
N ALA A 199 -29.03 -20.41 -17.58
CA ALA A 199 -27.96 -20.84 -18.48
C ALA A 199 -27.06 -19.66 -18.92
N PHE A 200 -27.67 -18.56 -19.36
CA PHE A 200 -26.92 -17.36 -19.74
C PHE A 200 -26.24 -16.67 -18.55
N LEU A 201 -26.87 -16.64 -17.37
CA LEU A 201 -26.23 -16.10 -16.17
C LEU A 201 -25.03 -16.94 -15.71
N LEU A 202 -25.10 -18.27 -15.85
CA LEU A 202 -23.96 -19.15 -15.59
C LEU A 202 -22.82 -18.90 -16.58
N GLU A 203 -23.12 -18.73 -17.87
CA GLU A 203 -22.13 -18.35 -18.88
C GLU A 203 -21.47 -17.01 -18.54
N ALA A 204 -22.26 -16.00 -18.20
CA ALA A 204 -21.76 -14.68 -17.78
C ALA A 204 -20.89 -14.75 -16.51
N GLY A 205 -21.31 -15.56 -15.52
CA GLY A 205 -20.56 -15.81 -14.30
C GLY A 205 -19.23 -16.51 -14.57
N LEU A 206 -19.22 -17.53 -15.44
CA LEU A 206 -18.00 -18.23 -15.87
C LEU A 206 -17.03 -17.29 -16.60
N LEU A 207 -17.53 -16.43 -17.49
CA LEU A 207 -16.73 -15.40 -18.15
C LEU A 207 -16.15 -14.41 -17.14
N GLY A 208 -16.94 -13.99 -16.14
CA GLY A 208 -16.46 -13.16 -15.03
C GLY A 208 -15.38 -13.84 -14.18
N ALA A 209 -15.54 -15.13 -13.88
CA ALA A 209 -14.55 -15.93 -13.16
C ALA A 209 -13.24 -16.09 -13.95
N LEU A 210 -13.34 -16.35 -15.25
CA LEU A 210 -12.19 -16.43 -16.15
C LEU A 210 -11.47 -15.07 -16.26
N GLY A 211 -12.23 -13.98 -16.39
CA GLY A 211 -11.66 -12.63 -16.40
C GLY A 211 -10.94 -12.30 -15.10
N TRP A 212 -11.51 -12.67 -13.96
CA TRP A 212 -10.83 -12.57 -12.65
C TRP A 212 -9.56 -13.40 -12.59
N LEU A 213 -9.59 -14.66 -13.05
CA LEU A 213 -8.43 -15.55 -13.03
C LEU A 213 -7.28 -14.99 -13.87
N ILE A 214 -7.59 -14.51 -15.08
CA ILE A 214 -6.60 -13.89 -15.97
C ILE A 214 -6.06 -12.59 -15.36
N GLY A 215 -6.91 -11.75 -14.78
CA GLY A 215 -6.50 -10.51 -14.11
C GLY A 215 -5.69 -10.74 -12.82
N MET A 216 -5.90 -11.86 -12.15
CA MET A 216 -5.18 -12.22 -10.93
C MET A 216 -3.71 -12.57 -11.21
N LEU A 217 -3.40 -13.16 -12.36
CA LEU A 217 -2.04 -13.54 -12.74
C LEU A 217 -1.05 -12.36 -12.69
N PRO A 218 -1.27 -11.24 -13.40
CA PRO A 218 -0.37 -10.09 -13.29
C PRO A 218 -0.44 -9.44 -11.90
N ALA A 219 -1.58 -9.44 -11.22
CA ALA A 219 -1.70 -8.91 -9.87
C ALA A 219 -0.84 -9.69 -8.85
N ALA A 220 -0.74 -11.02 -9.00
CA ALA A 220 0.13 -11.86 -8.17
C ALA A 220 1.61 -11.55 -8.42
N LEU A 221 2.01 -11.24 -9.65
CA LEU A 221 3.38 -10.84 -9.98
C LEU A 221 3.78 -9.53 -9.29
N LEU A 222 2.84 -8.61 -9.05
CA LEU A 222 3.11 -7.37 -8.33
C LEU A 222 3.52 -7.58 -6.87
N ASN A 223 3.23 -8.75 -6.27
CA ASN A 223 3.67 -9.06 -4.90
C ASN A 223 5.20 -9.07 -4.76
N PHE A 224 5.89 -9.48 -5.82
CA PHE A 224 7.36 -9.50 -5.86
C PHE A 224 7.97 -8.11 -6.10
N ILE A 225 7.15 -7.12 -6.49
CA ILE A 225 7.61 -5.76 -6.72
C ILE A 225 7.43 -4.96 -5.44
N THR A 226 8.55 -4.45 -4.93
CA THR A 226 8.56 -3.53 -3.81
C THR A 226 8.62 -2.12 -4.36
N LEU A 227 7.53 -1.36 -4.23
CA LEU A 227 7.49 0.04 -4.61
C LEU A 227 7.96 0.90 -3.44
N SER A 228 8.66 1.97 -3.74
CA SER A 228 9.14 2.90 -2.71
C SER A 228 8.67 4.31 -3.09
N THR A 229 8.05 5.00 -2.13
CA THR A 229 7.55 6.37 -2.33
C THR A 229 8.03 7.26 -1.20
N ILE A 230 8.23 8.54 -1.50
CA ILE A 230 8.62 9.51 -0.49
C ILE A 230 7.35 9.97 0.24
N ASN A 231 7.32 9.85 1.56
CA ASN A 231 6.29 10.50 2.35
C ASN A 231 6.60 12.01 2.42
N TRP A 232 5.77 12.82 1.77
CA TRP A 232 5.94 14.28 1.71
C TRP A 232 5.95 14.98 3.08
N SER A 233 5.44 14.34 4.13
CA SER A 233 5.46 14.90 5.49
C SER A 233 6.72 14.59 6.28
N SER A 234 7.39 13.45 6.03
CA SER A 234 8.59 13.04 6.77
C SER A 234 9.87 13.05 5.92
N PHE A 235 9.74 13.16 4.60
CA PHE A 235 10.80 12.93 3.60
C PHE A 235 11.49 11.56 3.72
N ALA A 236 10.97 10.68 4.58
CA ALA A 236 11.39 9.29 4.66
C ALA A 236 10.72 8.51 3.53
N GLU A 237 11.47 7.54 3.01
CA GLU A 237 10.95 6.66 1.99
C GLU A 237 10.14 5.54 2.67
N ILE A 238 8.88 5.45 2.28
CA ILE A 238 8.01 4.37 2.73
C ILE A 238 8.02 3.32 1.63
N THR A 239 8.42 2.13 2.04
CA THR A 239 8.43 0.96 1.18
C THR A 239 7.05 0.31 1.24
N PHE A 240 6.35 0.30 0.11
CA PHE A 240 5.07 -0.38 -0.06
C PHE A 240 5.30 -1.76 -0.67
N ARG A 241 4.72 -2.77 -0.04
CA ARG A 241 4.61 -4.11 -0.61
C ARG A 241 3.17 -4.37 -0.97
N PHE A 242 2.95 -4.85 -2.19
CA PHE A 242 1.66 -5.42 -2.55
C PHE A 242 1.53 -6.78 -1.88
N THR A 243 0.70 -6.86 -0.84
CA THR A 243 0.39 -8.12 -0.18
C THR A 243 -0.95 -8.62 -0.65
N LEU A 244 -0.93 -9.71 -1.41
CA LEU A 244 -2.14 -10.41 -1.82
C LEU A 244 -2.62 -11.30 -0.66
N THR A 245 -3.64 -10.85 0.08
CA THR A 245 -4.18 -11.63 1.20
C THR A 245 -5.35 -12.53 0.72
N PRO A 246 -5.62 -13.65 1.42
CA PRO A 246 -6.77 -14.50 1.11
C PRO A 246 -8.11 -13.75 1.09
N GLU A 247 -8.25 -12.72 1.94
CA GLU A 247 -9.42 -11.86 1.97
C GLU A 247 -9.57 -11.02 0.68
N ILE A 248 -8.46 -10.47 0.16
CA ILE A 248 -8.46 -9.71 -1.09
C ILE A 248 -8.75 -10.64 -2.28
N LEU A 249 -8.21 -11.87 -2.26
CA LEU A 249 -8.54 -12.90 -3.25
C LEU A 249 -10.04 -13.16 -3.31
N LEU A 250 -10.67 -13.40 -2.15
CA LEU A 250 -12.10 -13.68 -2.09
C LEU A 250 -12.95 -12.46 -2.50
N LYS A 251 -12.61 -11.27 -2.01
CA LYS A 251 -13.31 -10.02 -2.38
C LYS A 251 -13.23 -9.74 -3.88
N SER A 252 -12.05 -9.90 -4.49
CA SER A 252 -11.85 -9.70 -5.92
C SER A 252 -12.57 -10.76 -6.77
N LEU A 253 -12.64 -12.01 -6.31
CA LEU A 253 -13.40 -13.08 -6.98
C LEU A 253 -14.89 -12.77 -6.99
N ILE A 254 -15.45 -12.42 -5.82
CA ILE A 254 -16.87 -12.02 -5.70
C ILE A 254 -17.15 -10.81 -6.59
N PHE A 255 -16.23 -9.84 -6.62
CA PHE A 255 -16.36 -8.67 -7.48
C PHE A 255 -16.33 -9.02 -8.97
N GLY A 256 -15.41 -9.89 -9.41
CA GLY A 256 -15.32 -10.36 -10.80
C GLY A 256 -16.55 -11.15 -11.26
N LEU A 257 -17.02 -12.08 -10.42
CA LEU A 257 -18.27 -12.81 -10.64
C LEU A 257 -19.47 -11.84 -10.71
N GLY A 258 -19.53 -10.89 -9.78
CA GLY A 258 -20.57 -9.86 -9.74
C GLY A 258 -20.60 -9.02 -11.02
N MET A 259 -19.44 -8.59 -11.53
CA MET A 259 -19.36 -7.85 -12.79
C MET A 259 -19.87 -8.66 -13.98
N GLY A 260 -19.49 -9.94 -14.08
CA GLY A 260 -19.98 -10.85 -15.12
C GLY A 260 -21.50 -11.01 -15.06
N LEU A 261 -22.03 -11.31 -13.88
CA LEU A 261 -23.47 -11.47 -13.66
C LEU A 261 -24.26 -10.20 -13.97
N VAL A 262 -23.80 -9.03 -13.50
CA VAL A 262 -24.46 -7.74 -13.76
C VAL A 262 -24.42 -7.38 -15.25
N GLY A 263 -23.28 -7.58 -15.92
CA GLY A 263 -23.14 -7.36 -17.35
C GLY A 263 -24.04 -8.28 -18.18
N GLY A 264 -24.17 -9.54 -17.76
CA GLY A 264 -24.97 -10.54 -18.47
C GLY A 264 -26.46 -10.55 -18.15
N LEU A 265 -26.90 -9.91 -17.06
CA LEU A 265 -28.29 -9.98 -16.61
C LEU A 265 -29.29 -9.39 -17.62
N LEU A 266 -29.04 -8.19 -18.14
CA LEU A 266 -29.95 -7.55 -19.09
C LEU A 266 -30.05 -8.32 -20.43
N PRO A 267 -28.93 -8.72 -21.08
CA PRO A 267 -28.97 -9.59 -22.24
C PRO A 267 -29.69 -10.92 -21.99
N ALA A 268 -29.41 -11.59 -20.86
CA ALA A 268 -30.02 -12.87 -20.52
C ALA A 268 -31.53 -12.77 -20.30
N LEU A 269 -31.99 -11.69 -19.66
CA LEU A 269 -33.42 -11.41 -19.49
C LEU A 269 -34.10 -11.16 -20.84
N LYS A 270 -33.44 -10.43 -21.74
CA LYS A 270 -33.96 -10.19 -23.09
C LYS A 270 -34.06 -11.49 -23.89
N ALA A 271 -33.02 -12.33 -23.83
CA ALA A 271 -32.98 -13.65 -24.46
C ALA A 271 -34.12 -14.55 -23.97
N ALA A 272 -34.29 -14.66 -22.65
CA ALA A 272 -35.30 -15.50 -22.03
C ALA A 272 -36.75 -15.07 -22.33
N ARG A 273 -36.95 -13.79 -22.69
CA ARG A 273 -38.28 -13.21 -23.00
C ARG A 273 -38.57 -13.13 -24.50
N LEU A 274 -37.66 -13.58 -25.36
CA LEU A 274 -37.84 -13.52 -26.80
C LEU A 274 -39.07 -14.36 -27.23
N PRO A 275 -40.04 -13.79 -27.99
CA PRO A 275 -41.21 -14.54 -28.44
C PRO A 275 -40.81 -15.67 -29.40
N LEU A 276 -41.46 -16.83 -29.27
CA LEU A 276 -41.17 -18.01 -30.11
C LEU A 276 -41.39 -17.72 -31.60
N ILE A 277 -42.42 -16.95 -31.92
CA ILE A 277 -42.78 -16.59 -33.31
C ILE A 277 -41.68 -15.73 -33.94
N ASP A 278 -41.07 -14.83 -33.17
CA ASP A 278 -39.97 -13.98 -33.64
C ASP A 278 -38.68 -14.78 -33.80
N ALA A 279 -38.43 -15.74 -32.90
CA ALA A 279 -37.28 -16.63 -33.02
C ALA A 279 -37.36 -17.53 -34.27
N LEU A 280 -38.55 -18.02 -34.63
CA LEU A 280 -38.74 -18.87 -35.81
C LEU A 280 -38.79 -18.09 -37.13
N ARG A 281 -39.15 -16.80 -37.11
CA ARG A 281 -39.12 -15.92 -38.29
C ARG A 281 -37.73 -15.40 -38.65
N ALA A 282 -36.80 -15.41 -37.70
CA ALA A 282 -35.40 -15.03 -37.91
C ALA A 282 -34.52 -16.16 -38.46
N ALA A 283 -35.08 -17.37 -38.58
CA ALA A 283 -34.42 -18.59 -39.06
C ALA A 283 -34.48 -18.74 -40.58
#